data_AF-A0AAP9WJ15-F1
#
_entry.id   AF-A0AAP9WJ15-F1
#
_cell.length_a   1.000
_cell.length_b   1.000
_cell.length_c   1.000
_cell.angle_alpha   90.00
_cell.angle_beta   90.00
_cell.angle_gamma   90.00
#
_symmetry.space_group_name_H-M   'P 1'
#
loop_
_entity.id
_entity.type
_entity.pdbx_description
1 polymer ?
#
loop_
_entity_poly.entity_id
_entity_poly.type
_entity_poly.pdbx_seq_one_letter_code
_entity_poly.pdbx_strand_id
1 'polypeptide(L)'
;MNSNASHHSQSVNRELLEKFEFNSDVIKSFISQSEIPVDFYNKNGQILIHKKSDASEEDVTRLQKFESQGIYFLISEKDKVTKPKDNPDMVHGREVSFTKLVNPNLTVALAKEASELLEELKHFPLTNNHIRLVQKGIDDILADFKGSTDMELGLVNVIEVMRQAGIKADSEMMTKRTVISMAMKLRGLKALSKTDNEIQKTKQLNIMLASFMVDIGKSRMKLPNHTDLRPEEFDYIKNHPIISYLMIGNLSGVNSEVKSAVLNSHRTFRGEGLNNNYPTTNIIIRRLTEYLQKYKDDKTKKILIEDIQKQIHYALNNTYTDEDPGIISISGEFASLSSDQEWRNSYDALTSMKLILNNSFFSYNEKIVRDFFDFMALSLCENQSVLNPGDYVIVVSTDSQRKIHFETCVIKEIFRHQTRPLLERIGTIRPVIINKGKIKIQGYDPHSFRQDKRKAVFDLNNSMDPRRVIYVIDPELEPSLYEKVDQSFRGTVPRSAA
;
A
#
# COMPACT_ATOMS: atom_id res chain seq x y z
N MET A 1 33.98 -49.07 47.04
CA MET A 1 32.52 -48.91 47.09
C MET A 1 32.17 -47.64 46.35
N ASN A 2 31.69 -47.77 45.12
CA ASN A 2 31.29 -46.66 44.25
C ASN A 2 29.90 -46.18 44.66
N SER A 3 29.77 -44.89 44.96
CA SER A 3 28.48 -44.20 44.99
C SER A 3 28.21 -43.58 43.61
N ASN A 4 27.38 -44.25 42.82
CA ASN A 4 26.78 -43.72 41.60
C ASN A 4 25.79 -42.61 41.97
N ALA A 5 26.13 -41.36 41.66
CA ALA A 5 25.14 -40.29 41.52
C ALA A 5 24.71 -40.23 40.04
N SER A 6 23.46 -40.61 39.79
CA SER A 6 22.80 -40.55 38.49
C SER A 6 22.49 -39.11 38.11
N HIS A 7 23.13 -38.59 37.07
CA HIS A 7 22.65 -37.39 36.37
C HIS A 7 21.48 -37.77 35.46
N HIS A 8 20.25 -37.63 35.97
CA HIS A 8 19.06 -37.59 35.11
C HIS A 8 19.04 -36.27 34.33
N SER A 9 19.19 -36.33 33.01
CA SER A 9 18.82 -35.23 32.13
C SER A 9 17.30 -35.10 32.12
N GLN A 10 16.76 -34.05 32.74
CA GLN A 10 15.35 -33.69 32.63
C GLN A 10 15.07 -33.21 31.20
N SER A 11 14.57 -34.09 30.33
CA SER A 11 14.03 -33.67 29.03
C SER A 11 12.54 -33.35 29.17
N VAL A 12 12.14 -32.16 28.71
CA VAL A 12 10.75 -31.70 28.72
C VAL A 12 9.99 -32.31 27.54
N ASN A 13 8.70 -32.66 27.74
CA ASN A 13 7.85 -33.14 26.65
C ASN A 13 7.70 -32.05 25.57
N ARG A 14 7.94 -32.43 24.31
CA ARG A 14 7.84 -31.55 23.14
C ARG A 14 6.49 -30.84 23.00
N GLU A 15 5.40 -31.45 23.47
CA GLU A 15 4.05 -30.86 23.41
C GLU A 15 3.88 -29.64 24.32
N LEU A 16 4.79 -29.44 25.29
CA LEU A 16 4.79 -28.32 26.22
C LEU A 16 5.68 -27.16 25.76
N LEU A 17 6.29 -27.29 24.57
CA LEU A 17 7.30 -26.36 24.06
C LEU A 17 6.75 -25.56 22.87
N GLU A 18 6.82 -24.25 22.97
CA GLU A 18 6.53 -23.32 21.88
C GLU A 18 7.85 -22.86 21.25
N LYS A 19 7.89 -22.76 19.92
CA LYS A 19 9.08 -22.26 19.22
C LYS A 19 9.23 -20.77 19.56
N PHE A 20 10.39 -20.38 20.05
CA PHE A 20 10.72 -18.97 20.24
C PHE A 20 10.97 -18.32 18.88
N GLU A 21 10.20 -17.28 18.57
CA GLU A 21 10.45 -16.43 17.41
C GLU A 21 11.37 -15.29 17.81
N PHE A 22 12.48 -15.14 17.09
CA PHE A 22 13.43 -14.07 17.34
C PHE A 22 12.81 -12.73 16.95
N ASN A 23 12.29 -12.03 17.94
CA ASN A 23 11.88 -10.63 17.83
C ASN A 23 13.01 -9.75 18.37
N SER A 24 13.48 -8.79 17.57
CA SER A 24 14.54 -7.84 17.97
C SER A 24 14.21 -7.07 19.23
N ASP A 25 12.92 -6.82 19.51
CA ASP A 25 12.48 -6.06 20.68
C ASP A 25 12.54 -6.89 21.96
N VAL A 26 12.30 -8.21 21.87
CA VAL A 26 12.45 -9.14 23.00
C VAL A 26 13.93 -9.29 23.38
N ILE A 27 14.81 -9.43 22.38
CA ILE A 27 16.26 -9.51 22.62
C ILE A 27 16.79 -8.21 23.22
N LYS A 28 16.37 -7.05 22.70
CA LYS A 28 16.71 -5.75 23.32
C LYS A 28 16.21 -5.65 24.76
N SER A 29 15.02 -6.19 25.05
CA SER A 29 14.49 -6.24 26.41
C SER A 29 15.41 -7.04 27.33
N PHE A 30 15.83 -8.25 26.93
CA PHE A 30 16.74 -9.09 27.72
C PHE A 30 18.08 -8.40 27.98
N ILE A 31 18.64 -7.71 26.98
CA ILE A 31 19.87 -6.91 27.13
C ILE A 31 19.63 -5.77 28.13
N SER A 32 18.55 -5.00 27.97
CA SER A 32 18.24 -3.86 28.83
C SER A 32 17.98 -4.25 30.28
N GLN A 33 17.42 -5.44 30.50
CA GLN A 33 17.09 -5.98 31.83
C GLN A 33 18.23 -6.82 32.41
N SER A 34 19.27 -7.12 31.62
CA SER A 34 20.37 -8.02 31.99
C SER A 34 19.86 -9.39 32.49
N GLU A 35 18.80 -9.91 31.86
CA GLU A 35 18.10 -11.11 32.29
C GLU A 35 17.64 -11.98 31.12
N ILE A 36 17.80 -13.30 31.27
CA ILE A 36 17.16 -14.34 30.48
C ILE A 36 16.07 -14.96 31.35
N PRO A 37 14.78 -14.67 31.10
CA PRO A 37 13.70 -14.95 32.06
C PRO A 37 13.21 -16.40 32.06
N VAL A 38 13.57 -17.20 31.06
CA VAL A 38 13.13 -18.59 30.86
C VAL A 38 14.27 -19.49 30.42
N ASP A 39 14.10 -20.80 30.65
CA ASP A 39 14.98 -21.81 30.06
C ASP A 39 14.63 -21.97 28.57
N PHE A 40 15.65 -22.06 27.73
CA PHE A 40 15.48 -22.35 26.30
C PHE A 40 15.89 -23.77 25.99
N TYR A 41 15.08 -24.44 25.19
CA TYR A 41 15.18 -25.86 24.84
C TYR A 41 15.43 -26.03 23.34
N ASN A 42 16.00 -27.16 22.96
CA ASN A 42 15.95 -27.64 21.58
C ASN A 42 14.61 -28.34 21.27
N LYS A 43 14.40 -28.71 20.01
CA LYS A 43 13.18 -29.43 19.56
C LYS A 43 12.90 -30.77 20.27
N ASN A 44 13.90 -31.34 20.94
CA ASN A 44 13.82 -32.61 21.67
C ASN A 44 13.62 -32.38 23.18
N GLY A 45 13.44 -31.13 23.63
CA GLY A 45 13.19 -30.78 25.02
C GLY A 45 14.42 -30.82 25.92
N GLN A 46 15.63 -30.79 25.36
CA GLN A 46 16.86 -30.60 26.13
C GLN A 46 17.16 -29.12 26.26
N ILE A 47 17.56 -28.69 27.46
CA ILE A 47 17.93 -27.30 27.73
C ILE A 47 19.21 -26.96 26.95
N LEU A 48 19.16 -25.86 26.20
CA LEU A 48 20.28 -25.25 25.50
C LEU A 48 20.87 -24.08 26.29
N ILE A 49 20.00 -23.24 26.88
CA ILE A 49 20.38 -22.06 27.65
C ILE A 49 19.50 -21.99 28.89
N HIS A 50 20.11 -21.78 30.04
CA HIS A 50 19.38 -21.62 31.30
C HIS A 50 18.90 -20.17 31.47
N LYS A 51 17.75 -20.02 32.13
CA LYS A 51 17.33 -18.73 32.68
C LYS A 51 18.43 -18.16 33.59
N LYS A 52 18.64 -16.85 33.53
CA LYS A 52 19.77 -16.19 34.19
C LYS A 52 19.41 -14.74 34.51
N SER A 53 19.44 -14.36 35.78
CA SER A 53 19.07 -13.03 36.28
C SER A 53 20.17 -11.96 36.14
N ASP A 54 21.39 -12.36 35.77
CA ASP A 54 22.57 -11.52 35.59
C ASP A 54 23.26 -11.81 34.24
N ALA A 55 22.44 -11.90 33.19
CA ALA A 55 22.91 -12.21 31.86
C ALA A 55 23.75 -11.08 31.28
N SER A 56 24.98 -11.41 30.85
CA SER A 56 25.81 -10.49 30.08
C SER A 56 25.28 -10.33 28.66
N GLU A 57 25.67 -9.25 27.97
CA GLU A 57 25.32 -9.06 26.56
C GLU A 57 25.78 -10.24 25.68
N GLU A 58 26.91 -10.86 26.00
CA GLU A 58 27.38 -12.09 25.33
C GLU A 58 26.47 -13.30 25.59
N ASP A 59 25.91 -13.42 26.80
CA ASP A 59 24.98 -14.49 27.15
C ASP A 59 23.67 -14.37 26.36
N VAL A 60 23.16 -13.14 26.19
CA VAL A 60 21.95 -12.88 25.39
C VAL A 60 22.26 -13.06 23.88
N THR A 61 23.44 -12.64 23.42
CA THR A 61 23.85 -12.79 22.01
C THR A 61 24.04 -14.28 21.63
N ARG A 62 24.33 -15.16 22.59
CA ARG A 62 24.33 -16.62 22.34
C ARG A 62 22.97 -17.15 21.89
N LEU A 63 21.84 -16.53 22.29
CA LEU A 63 20.52 -16.91 21.78
C LEU A 63 20.47 -16.83 20.26
N GLN A 64 21.03 -15.77 19.67
CA GLN A 64 21.04 -15.56 18.21
C GLN A 64 21.79 -16.66 17.45
N LYS A 65 22.80 -17.29 18.06
CA LYS A 65 23.55 -18.40 17.42
C LYS A 65 22.70 -19.66 17.20
N PHE A 66 21.62 -19.82 17.96
CA PHE A 66 20.71 -20.96 17.87
C PHE A 66 19.48 -20.68 17.00
N GLU A 67 19.37 -19.50 16.38
CA GLU A 67 18.27 -19.13 15.48
C GLU A 67 18.09 -20.13 14.33
N SER A 68 19.20 -20.51 13.68
CA SER A 68 19.19 -21.49 12.57
C SER A 68 18.81 -22.90 13.02
N GLN A 69 18.95 -23.22 14.30
CA GLN A 69 18.67 -24.54 14.88
C GLN A 69 17.26 -24.64 15.48
N GLY A 70 16.62 -23.49 15.75
CA GLY A 70 15.33 -23.38 16.40
C GLY A 70 15.44 -23.62 17.91
N ILE A 71 15.09 -22.59 18.69
CA ILE A 71 14.99 -22.65 20.16
C ILE A 71 13.52 -22.60 20.59
N TYR A 72 13.23 -23.20 21.73
CA TYR A 72 11.88 -23.37 22.27
C TYR A 72 11.84 -22.94 23.74
N PHE A 73 10.66 -22.58 24.24
CA PHE A 73 10.43 -22.28 25.66
C PHE A 73 9.13 -22.97 26.11
N LEU A 74 8.94 -23.08 27.43
CA LEU A 74 7.72 -23.67 27.99
C LEU A 74 6.52 -22.76 27.72
N ILE A 75 5.42 -23.34 27.20
CA ILE A 75 4.16 -22.59 26.97
C ILE A 75 3.67 -21.91 28.25
N SER A 76 3.85 -22.54 29.42
CA SER A 76 3.48 -21.99 30.72
C SER A 76 4.28 -20.75 31.15
N GLU A 77 5.40 -20.46 30.48
CA GLU A 77 6.27 -19.32 30.80
C GLU A 77 6.20 -18.21 29.74
N LYS A 78 5.24 -18.29 28.81
CA LYS A 78 5.04 -17.32 27.72
C LYS A 78 4.97 -15.88 28.20
N ASP A 79 4.24 -15.63 29.28
CA ASP A 79 4.06 -14.30 29.87
C ASP A 79 5.35 -13.67 30.43
N LYS A 80 6.40 -14.48 30.63
CA LYS A 80 7.72 -14.01 31.05
C LYS A 80 8.62 -13.61 29.88
N VAL A 81 8.28 -14.07 28.68
CA VAL A 81 9.06 -13.86 27.44
C VAL A 81 8.50 -12.68 26.66
N THR A 82 7.18 -12.57 26.61
CA THR A 82 6.47 -11.42 26.04
C THR A 82 6.03 -10.50 27.16
N LYS A 83 6.54 -9.26 27.20
CA LYS A 83 5.95 -8.22 28.06
C LYS A 83 4.43 -8.20 27.81
N PRO A 84 3.59 -8.17 28.86
CA PRO A 84 2.21 -7.73 28.66
C PRO A 84 2.31 -6.30 28.15
N LYS A 85 2.03 -6.07 26.86
CA LYS A 85 1.73 -4.72 26.40
C LYS A 85 0.52 -4.28 27.22
N ASP A 86 0.61 -3.12 27.87
CA ASP A 86 -0.57 -2.37 28.30
C ASP A 86 -1.57 -2.44 27.14
N ASN A 87 -2.76 -3.01 27.39
CA ASN A 87 -3.75 -3.40 26.37
C ASN A 87 -3.66 -2.51 25.12
N PRO A 88 -3.07 -2.99 24.01
CA PRO A 88 -2.97 -2.15 22.82
C PRO A 88 -4.38 -1.78 22.38
N ASP A 89 -4.56 -0.55 21.92
CA ASP A 89 -5.79 -0.20 21.23
C ASP A 89 -5.94 -1.16 20.05
N MET A 90 -7.10 -1.80 19.97
CA MET A 90 -7.39 -2.83 18.98
C MET A 90 -8.57 -2.43 18.11
N VAL A 91 -8.39 -2.56 16.80
CA VAL A 91 -9.47 -2.38 15.81
C VAL A 91 -9.64 -3.69 15.06
N HIS A 92 -10.79 -4.34 15.23
CA HIS A 92 -11.10 -5.64 14.61
C HIS A 92 -10.00 -6.70 14.82
N GLY A 93 -9.43 -6.77 16.03
CA GLY A 93 -8.38 -7.76 16.34
C GLY A 93 -6.96 -7.32 15.97
N ARG A 94 -6.76 -6.11 15.45
CA ARG A 94 -5.44 -5.58 15.05
C ARG A 94 -4.96 -4.49 16.00
N GLU A 95 -3.72 -4.61 16.47
CA GLU A 95 -3.02 -3.56 17.22
C GLU A 95 -2.90 -2.28 16.38
N VAL A 96 -3.17 -1.13 16.99
CA VAL A 96 -2.96 0.18 16.38
C VAL A 96 -2.08 1.07 17.25
N SER A 97 -1.47 2.09 16.64
CA SER A 97 -0.75 3.14 17.36
C SER A 97 -1.28 4.50 16.93
N PHE A 98 -1.35 5.44 17.88
CA PHE A 98 -1.72 6.83 17.64
C PHE A 98 -0.49 7.73 17.43
N THR A 99 0.72 7.16 17.43
CA THR A 99 1.96 7.89 17.17
C THR A 99 1.96 8.44 15.75
N LYS A 100 2.12 9.77 15.64
CA LYS A 100 2.25 10.46 14.35
C LYS A 100 3.64 10.23 13.78
N LEU A 101 3.72 9.64 12.60
CA LEU A 101 4.98 9.21 11.97
C LEU A 101 5.59 10.27 11.05
N VAL A 102 4.81 11.27 10.64
CA VAL A 102 5.26 12.27 9.66
C VAL A 102 5.65 13.54 10.38
N ASN A 103 6.94 13.88 10.33
CA ASN A 103 7.45 15.15 10.81
C ASN A 103 6.88 16.33 9.99
N PRO A 104 6.12 17.25 10.63
CA PRO A 104 5.48 18.35 9.91
C PRO A 104 6.48 19.27 9.20
N ASN A 105 7.62 19.56 9.83
CA ASN A 105 8.59 20.53 9.30
C ASN A 105 9.27 20.00 8.04
N LEU A 106 9.73 18.75 8.06
CA LEU A 106 10.36 18.11 6.90
C LEU A 106 9.39 17.97 5.73
N THR A 107 8.13 17.63 6.03
CA THR A 107 7.10 17.45 4.99
C THR A 107 6.68 18.79 4.37
N VAL A 108 6.54 19.84 5.17
CA VAL A 108 6.27 21.19 4.66
C VAL A 108 7.45 21.71 3.84
N ALA A 109 8.70 21.43 4.24
CA ALA A 109 9.88 21.77 3.45
C ALA A 109 9.87 21.07 2.09
N LEU A 110 9.61 19.76 2.05
CA LEU A 110 9.49 19.01 0.80
C LEU A 110 8.36 19.56 -0.09
N ALA A 111 7.23 19.98 0.50
CA ALA A 111 6.13 20.59 -0.23
C ALA A 111 6.47 21.99 -0.80
N LYS A 112 7.33 22.76 -0.13
CA LYS A 112 7.85 24.01 -0.68
C LYS A 112 8.80 23.76 -1.84
N GLU A 113 9.75 22.85 -1.68
CA GLU A 113 10.67 22.42 -2.75
C GLU A 113 9.92 21.89 -3.97
N ALA A 114 8.86 21.11 -3.75
CA ALA A 114 7.93 20.65 -4.76
C ALA A 114 7.27 21.80 -5.54
N SER A 115 6.80 22.83 -4.84
CA SER A 115 6.19 24.00 -5.48
C SER A 115 7.21 24.82 -6.29
N GLU A 116 8.41 25.00 -5.75
CA GLU A 116 9.50 25.73 -6.43
C GLU A 116 9.94 24.99 -7.69
N LEU A 117 10.17 23.67 -7.59
CA LEU A 117 10.53 22.83 -8.72
C LEU A 117 9.48 22.91 -9.83
N LEU A 118 8.20 22.75 -9.51
CA LEU A 118 7.13 22.79 -10.52
C LEU A 118 7.07 24.15 -11.24
N GLU A 119 7.39 25.24 -10.55
CA GLU A 119 7.41 26.57 -11.15
C GLU A 119 8.64 26.78 -12.04
N GLU A 120 9.83 26.38 -11.57
CA GLU A 120 11.04 26.41 -12.38
C GLU A 120 10.89 25.58 -13.65
N LEU A 121 10.27 24.41 -13.54
CA LEU A 121 10.08 23.50 -14.67
C LEU A 121 9.17 24.07 -15.75
N LYS A 122 8.38 25.12 -15.50
CA LYS A 122 7.66 25.83 -16.58
C LYS A 122 8.61 26.53 -17.54
N HIS A 123 9.74 27.00 -17.05
CA HIS A 123 10.69 27.83 -17.79
C HIS A 123 11.98 27.08 -18.13
N PHE A 124 12.53 26.29 -17.21
CA PHE A 124 13.86 25.68 -17.31
C PHE A 124 13.83 24.14 -17.31
N PRO A 125 14.74 23.48 -18.05
CA PRO A 125 14.79 22.02 -18.07
C PRO A 125 15.22 21.46 -16.72
N LEU A 126 14.76 20.24 -16.40
CA LEU A 126 15.19 19.53 -15.20
C LEU A 126 16.68 19.18 -15.27
N THR A 127 17.40 19.30 -14.15
CA THR A 127 18.84 19.02 -14.06
C THR A 127 19.14 17.99 -12.97
N ASN A 128 20.36 17.41 -12.99
CA ASN A 128 20.83 16.54 -11.90
C ASN A 128 20.91 17.27 -10.55
N ASN A 129 21.06 18.60 -10.53
CA ASN A 129 21.07 19.36 -9.28
C ASN A 129 19.68 19.38 -8.63
N HIS A 130 18.61 19.57 -9.41
CA HIS A 130 17.24 19.45 -8.90
C HIS A 130 16.99 18.06 -8.30
N ILE A 131 17.45 17.00 -8.98
CA ILE A 131 17.32 15.62 -8.48
C ILE A 131 18.03 15.44 -7.14
N ARG A 132 19.24 15.97 -6.97
CA ARG A 132 19.99 15.87 -5.70
C ARG A 132 19.28 16.57 -4.55
N LEU A 133 18.69 17.75 -4.79
CA LEU A 133 17.92 18.47 -3.78
C LEU A 133 16.69 17.66 -3.35
N VAL A 134 15.90 17.20 -4.31
CA VAL A 134 14.72 16.35 -4.04
C VAL A 134 15.10 15.06 -3.30
N GLN A 135 16.18 14.39 -3.72
CA GLN A 135 16.67 13.19 -3.05
C GLN A 135 17.08 13.44 -1.60
N LYS A 136 17.65 14.61 -1.30
CA LYS A 136 18.00 14.98 0.07
C LYS A 136 16.75 15.13 0.94
N GLY A 137 15.76 15.91 0.50
CA GLY A 137 14.50 16.07 1.24
C GLY A 137 13.75 14.74 1.44
N ILE A 138 13.82 13.85 0.44
CA ILE A 138 13.29 12.49 0.52
C ILE A 138 14.04 11.63 1.55
N ASP A 139 15.37 11.67 1.57
CA ASP A 139 16.18 10.88 2.53
C ASP A 139 15.96 11.36 3.97
N ASP A 140 15.81 12.68 4.18
CA ASP A 140 15.52 13.26 5.50
C ASP A 140 14.18 12.73 6.07
N ILE A 141 13.12 12.72 5.25
CA ILE A 141 11.81 12.16 5.64
C ILE A 141 11.90 10.65 5.87
N LEU A 142 12.61 9.92 5.01
CA LEU A 142 12.75 8.47 5.16
C LEU A 142 13.51 8.10 6.44
N ALA A 143 14.55 8.86 6.78
CA ALA A 143 15.33 8.66 7.99
C ALA A 143 14.50 8.94 9.25
N ASP A 144 13.73 10.04 9.26
CA ASP A 144 12.81 10.39 10.36
C ASP A 144 11.74 9.31 10.56
N PHE A 145 11.08 8.88 9.48
CA PHE A 145 10.04 7.86 9.52
C PHE A 145 10.58 6.51 10.03
N LYS A 146 11.77 6.09 9.58
CA LYS A 146 12.43 4.85 10.04
C LYS A 146 12.95 4.94 11.47
N GLY A 147 13.21 6.14 11.97
CA GLY A 147 13.64 6.37 13.35
C GLY A 147 12.52 6.16 14.38
N SER A 148 11.26 6.14 13.95
CA SER A 148 10.11 5.90 14.81
C SER A 148 9.99 4.44 15.25
N THR A 149 9.73 4.22 16.53
CA THR A 149 9.46 2.90 17.11
C THR A 149 8.13 2.30 16.66
N ASP A 150 7.21 3.12 16.15
CA ASP A 150 5.87 2.71 15.72
C ASP A 150 5.70 2.71 14.19
N MET A 151 6.77 2.60 13.42
CA MET A 151 6.76 2.70 11.95
C MET A 151 5.68 1.83 11.25
N GLU A 152 5.44 0.62 11.78
CA GLU A 152 4.48 -0.33 11.22
C GLU A 152 3.01 0.02 11.51
N LEU A 153 2.73 0.62 12.67
CA LEU A 153 1.36 0.77 13.20
C LEU A 153 0.93 2.23 13.40
N GLY A 154 1.88 3.16 13.43
CA GLY A 154 1.63 4.58 13.67
C GLY A 154 0.88 5.26 12.52
N LEU A 155 0.39 6.45 12.80
CA LEU A 155 -0.42 7.25 11.89
C LEU A 155 0.46 7.98 10.88
N VAL A 156 0.15 7.79 9.60
CA VAL A 156 0.72 8.57 8.50
C VAL A 156 -0.10 9.86 8.38
N ASN A 157 0.15 10.78 9.29
CA ASN A 157 -0.59 12.04 9.51
C ASN A 157 -0.37 13.10 8.42
N VAL A 158 -0.07 12.72 7.17
CA VAL A 158 0.27 13.64 6.08
C VAL A 158 -0.90 14.54 5.66
N ILE A 159 -2.15 14.07 5.79
CA ILE A 159 -3.34 14.90 5.49
C ILE A 159 -3.42 16.08 6.46
N GLU A 160 -3.27 15.81 7.76
CA GLU A 160 -3.28 16.85 8.80
C GLU A 160 -2.18 17.89 8.55
N VAL A 161 -0.96 17.43 8.29
CA VAL A 161 0.19 18.31 8.04
C VAL A 161 -0.05 19.22 6.83
N MET A 162 -0.52 18.66 5.71
CA MET A 162 -0.73 19.44 4.48
C MET A 162 -1.90 20.43 4.59
N ARG A 163 -2.98 20.06 5.29
CA ARG A 163 -4.11 20.97 5.52
C ARG A 163 -3.70 22.27 6.20
N GLN A 164 -2.69 22.22 7.07
CA GLN A 164 -2.19 23.38 7.82
C GLN A 164 -1.10 24.17 7.06
N ALA A 165 -0.53 23.60 6.00
CA ALA A 165 0.67 24.12 5.36
C ALA A 165 0.42 25.27 4.36
N GLY A 166 -0.82 25.42 3.85
CA GLY A 166 -1.16 26.46 2.87
C GLY A 166 -0.40 26.33 1.54
N ILE A 167 -0.13 25.09 1.08
CA ILE A 167 0.64 24.80 -0.13
C ILE A 167 -0.30 24.68 -1.35
N LYS A 168 0.21 24.97 -2.54
CA LYS A 168 -0.51 24.76 -3.81
C LYS A 168 -0.93 23.29 -3.98
N ALA A 169 -2.12 23.07 -4.51
CA ALA A 169 -2.73 21.73 -4.67
C ALA A 169 -1.81 20.72 -5.38
N ASP A 170 -1.14 21.10 -6.47
CA ASP A 170 -0.24 20.20 -7.21
C ASP A 170 0.94 19.72 -6.35
N SER A 171 1.51 20.62 -5.55
CA SER A 171 2.62 20.31 -4.66
C SER A 171 2.16 19.49 -3.46
N GLU A 172 1.01 19.83 -2.87
CA GLU A 172 0.38 19.03 -1.82
C GLU A 172 0.14 17.59 -2.28
N MET A 173 -0.45 17.41 -3.46
CA MET A 173 -0.72 16.09 -4.02
C MET A 173 0.57 15.31 -4.29
N MET A 174 1.61 15.97 -4.81
CA MET A 174 2.93 15.37 -5.05
C MET A 174 3.60 14.94 -3.74
N THR A 175 3.46 15.72 -2.68
CA THR A 175 4.02 15.44 -1.35
C THR A 175 3.28 14.29 -0.66
N LYS A 176 1.94 14.35 -0.60
CA LYS A 176 1.09 13.28 -0.06
C LYS A 176 1.39 11.95 -0.74
N ARG A 177 1.42 11.93 -2.08
CA ARG A 177 1.70 10.72 -2.86
C ARG A 177 3.06 10.12 -2.49
N THR A 178 4.10 10.95 -2.40
CA THR A 178 5.45 10.53 -2.04
C THR A 178 5.52 9.90 -0.65
N VAL A 179 4.94 10.55 0.36
CA VAL A 179 4.93 10.05 1.75
C VAL A 179 4.11 8.77 1.89
N ILE A 180 2.94 8.69 1.25
CA ILE A 180 2.08 7.50 1.29
C ILE A 180 2.75 6.33 0.57
N SER A 181 3.37 6.57 -0.60
CA SER A 181 4.09 5.53 -1.34
C SER A 181 5.29 5.00 -0.56
N MET A 182 6.01 5.88 0.14
CA MET A 182 7.07 5.49 1.08
C MET A 182 6.54 4.55 2.16
N ALA A 183 5.50 4.98 2.88
CA ALA A 183 4.93 4.21 4.00
C ALA A 183 4.40 2.86 3.54
N MET A 184 3.69 2.81 2.41
CA MET A 184 3.19 1.57 1.82
C MET A 184 4.35 0.63 1.44
N LYS A 185 5.42 1.15 0.82
CA LYS A 185 6.59 0.34 0.47
C LYS A 185 7.32 -0.17 1.71
N LEU A 186 7.51 0.67 2.73
CA LEU A 186 8.15 0.28 3.99
C LEU A 186 7.41 -0.86 4.68
N ARG A 187 6.09 -0.73 4.84
CA ARG A 187 5.25 -1.73 5.53
C ARG A 187 5.09 -3.04 4.75
N GLY A 188 5.23 -2.99 3.42
CA GLY A 188 5.23 -4.19 2.58
C GLY A 188 6.54 -4.98 2.58
N LEU A 189 7.64 -4.40 3.07
CA LEU A 189 8.94 -5.05 3.10
C LEU A 189 9.12 -5.83 4.41
N LYS A 190 9.35 -7.14 4.32
CA LYS A 190 9.76 -7.95 5.47
C LYS A 190 11.21 -7.62 5.82
N ALA A 191 11.49 -7.39 7.10
CA ALA A 191 12.86 -7.19 7.59
C ALA A 191 13.72 -8.42 7.26
N LEU A 192 14.86 -8.20 6.62
CA LEU A 192 15.87 -9.20 6.28
C LEU A 192 17.28 -8.60 6.51
N SER A 193 18.32 -9.35 6.18
CA SER A 193 19.73 -9.13 6.57
C SER A 193 20.29 -7.73 6.31
N LYS A 194 21.49 -7.42 6.86
CA LYS A 194 22.16 -6.11 6.66
C LYS A 194 22.36 -5.75 5.17
N THR A 195 22.67 -6.70 4.30
CA THR A 195 22.80 -6.45 2.85
C THR A 195 21.44 -6.16 2.21
N ASP A 196 20.38 -6.78 2.72
CA ASP A 196 19.01 -6.48 2.30
C ASP A 196 18.64 -5.05 2.68
N ASN A 197 19.09 -4.53 3.83
CA ASN A 197 18.76 -3.17 4.28
C ASN A 197 19.22 -2.07 3.30
N GLU A 198 20.41 -2.16 2.70
CA GLU A 198 20.87 -1.16 1.72
C GLU A 198 20.10 -1.26 0.40
N ILE A 199 19.82 -2.49 -0.05
CA ILE A 199 18.96 -2.74 -1.22
C ILE A 199 17.55 -2.20 -0.96
N GLN A 200 17.01 -2.40 0.24
CA GLN A 200 15.70 -1.88 0.63
C GLN A 200 15.70 -0.35 0.73
N LYS A 201 16.74 0.27 1.31
CA LYS A 201 16.88 1.72 1.33
C LYS A 201 16.86 2.27 -0.10
N THR A 202 17.61 1.68 -1.01
CA THR A 202 17.62 2.07 -2.43
C THR A 202 16.24 1.95 -3.07
N LYS A 203 15.52 0.85 -2.83
CA LYS A 203 14.14 0.65 -3.33
C LYS A 203 13.16 1.71 -2.78
N GLN A 204 13.29 2.08 -1.51
CA GLN A 204 12.46 3.10 -0.87
C GLN A 204 12.74 4.49 -1.44
N LEU A 205 14.02 4.86 -1.58
CA LEU A 205 14.40 6.12 -2.23
C LEU A 205 13.93 6.16 -3.69
N ASN A 206 14.03 5.04 -4.42
CA ASN A 206 13.58 4.95 -5.80
C ASN A 206 12.06 5.18 -5.92
N ILE A 207 11.24 4.53 -5.08
CA ILE A 207 9.78 4.73 -5.15
C ILE A 207 9.38 6.15 -4.75
N MET A 208 10.06 6.75 -3.77
CA MET A 208 9.80 8.13 -3.37
C MET A 208 10.17 9.10 -4.49
N LEU A 209 11.35 8.94 -5.10
CA LEU A 209 11.76 9.77 -6.22
C LEU A 209 10.83 9.59 -7.43
N ALA A 210 10.43 8.35 -7.74
CA ALA A 210 9.47 8.08 -8.80
C ALA A 210 8.13 8.79 -8.51
N SER A 211 7.60 8.64 -7.30
CA SER A 211 6.35 9.29 -6.83
C SER A 211 6.39 10.80 -6.99
N PHE A 212 7.54 11.42 -6.69
CA PHE A 212 7.74 12.84 -6.84
C PHE A 212 7.82 13.24 -8.34
N MET A 213 8.38 12.39 -9.19
CA MET A 213 8.62 12.70 -10.61
C MET A 213 7.44 12.39 -11.55
N VAL A 214 6.43 11.60 -11.15
CA VAL A 214 5.41 11.10 -12.11
C VAL A 214 4.61 12.19 -12.84
N ASP A 215 4.37 13.32 -12.18
CA ASP A 215 3.52 14.40 -12.71
C ASP A 215 4.29 15.63 -13.21
N ILE A 216 5.63 15.63 -13.14
CA ILE A 216 6.42 16.82 -13.50
C ILE A 216 6.22 17.26 -14.94
N GLY A 217 5.85 16.33 -15.84
CA GLY A 217 5.49 16.62 -17.23
C GLY A 217 4.33 17.61 -17.36
N LYS A 218 3.41 17.63 -16.39
CA LYS A 218 2.27 18.56 -16.38
C LYS A 218 2.69 20.03 -16.33
N SER A 219 3.83 20.35 -15.69
CA SER A 219 4.40 21.71 -15.67
C SER A 219 4.73 22.26 -17.06
N ARG A 220 4.95 21.37 -18.04
CA ARG A 220 5.26 21.69 -19.44
C ARG A 220 4.06 21.56 -20.39
N MET A 221 2.92 21.12 -19.87
CA MET A 221 1.70 20.90 -20.66
C MET A 221 0.75 22.08 -20.52
N LYS A 222 0.02 22.36 -21.60
CA LYS A 222 -1.10 23.32 -21.56
C LYS A 222 -2.36 22.57 -21.14
N LEU A 223 -2.48 22.30 -19.84
CA LEU A 223 -3.61 21.54 -19.31
C LEU A 223 -4.91 22.35 -19.45
N PRO A 224 -6.02 21.71 -19.84
CA PRO A 224 -7.34 22.33 -19.77
C PRO A 224 -7.69 22.66 -18.31
N ASN A 225 -8.38 23.78 -18.10
CA ASN A 225 -8.76 24.31 -16.79
C ASN A 225 -10.28 24.35 -16.59
N HIS A 226 -11.01 23.39 -17.15
CA HIS A 226 -12.47 23.28 -17.05
C HIS A 226 -12.90 21.83 -16.80
N THR A 227 -14.14 21.67 -16.34
CA THR A 227 -14.78 20.35 -16.21
C THR A 227 -15.28 19.82 -17.55
N ASP A 228 -15.66 18.54 -17.59
CA ASP A 228 -16.27 17.92 -18.78
C ASP A 228 -15.36 17.97 -20.02
N LEU A 229 -14.09 17.58 -19.81
CA LEU A 229 -13.08 17.51 -20.86
C LEU A 229 -13.57 16.72 -22.07
N ARG A 230 -13.25 17.24 -23.26
CA ARG A 230 -13.47 16.53 -24.51
C ARG A 230 -12.55 15.31 -24.59
N PRO A 231 -12.92 14.26 -25.35
CA PRO A 231 -12.08 13.08 -25.52
C PRO A 231 -10.64 13.41 -25.94
N GLU A 232 -10.45 14.40 -26.81
CA GLU A 232 -9.12 14.82 -27.29
C GLU A 232 -8.28 15.49 -26.19
N GLU A 233 -8.92 16.27 -25.32
CA GLU A 233 -8.28 16.89 -24.15
C GLU A 233 -7.85 15.83 -23.15
N PHE A 234 -8.70 14.83 -22.92
CA PHE A 234 -8.38 13.70 -22.05
C PHE A 234 -7.20 12.89 -22.60
N ASP A 235 -7.20 12.61 -23.91
CA ASP A 235 -6.09 11.91 -24.57
C ASP A 235 -4.80 12.74 -24.61
N TYR A 236 -4.89 14.07 -24.65
CA TYR A 236 -3.74 14.96 -24.46
C TYR A 236 -3.13 14.78 -23.07
N ILE A 237 -3.95 14.81 -22.01
CA ILE A 237 -3.52 14.62 -20.61
C ILE A 237 -2.86 13.26 -20.40
N LYS A 238 -3.36 12.19 -21.05
CA LYS A 238 -2.77 10.84 -20.98
C LYS A 238 -1.33 10.73 -21.49
N ASN A 239 -0.79 11.76 -22.16
CA ASN A 239 0.61 11.78 -22.58
C ASN A 239 1.58 12.19 -21.47
N HIS A 240 1.10 12.76 -20.36
CA HIS A 240 1.98 13.26 -19.30
C HIS A 240 2.98 12.21 -18.76
N PRO A 241 2.70 10.89 -18.67
CA PRO A 241 3.70 9.93 -18.18
C PRO A 241 4.90 9.79 -19.11
N ILE A 242 4.67 9.88 -20.44
CA ILE A 242 5.75 9.89 -21.43
C ILE A 242 6.56 11.18 -21.32
N ILE A 243 5.89 12.32 -21.13
CA ILE A 243 6.56 13.61 -20.98
C ILE A 243 7.41 13.63 -19.71
N SER A 244 6.86 13.23 -18.56
CA SER A 244 7.57 13.11 -17.29
C SER A 244 8.77 12.17 -17.42
N TYR A 245 8.60 11.00 -18.05
CA TYR A 245 9.70 10.07 -18.34
C TYR A 245 10.81 10.72 -19.17
N LEU A 246 10.46 11.41 -20.26
CA LEU A 246 11.44 12.06 -21.13
C LEU A 246 12.18 13.23 -20.45
N MET A 247 11.56 13.89 -19.47
CA MET A 247 12.22 14.92 -18.65
C MET A 247 13.32 14.36 -17.76
N ILE A 248 13.17 13.12 -17.27
CA ILE A 248 14.19 12.45 -16.42
C ILE A 248 15.08 11.48 -17.21
N GLY A 249 14.70 11.09 -18.43
CA GLY A 249 15.33 9.98 -19.16
C GLY A 249 16.82 10.15 -19.41
N ASN A 250 17.27 11.38 -19.65
CA ASN A 250 18.70 11.69 -19.89
C ASN A 250 19.50 11.99 -18.60
N LEU A 251 18.86 11.94 -17.43
CA LEU A 251 19.54 12.21 -16.15
C LEU A 251 20.27 10.94 -15.68
N SER A 252 21.58 11.07 -15.46
CA SER A 252 22.44 9.98 -14.96
C SER A 252 22.22 9.70 -13.47
N GLY A 253 21.76 10.68 -12.70
CA GLY A 253 21.45 10.53 -11.27
C GLY A 253 20.13 9.82 -10.99
N VAL A 254 19.40 9.38 -12.02
CA VAL A 254 18.09 8.73 -11.91
C VAL A 254 18.19 7.30 -12.43
N ASN A 255 17.90 6.34 -11.56
CA ASN A 255 17.93 4.92 -11.87
C ASN A 255 16.87 4.52 -12.91
N SER A 256 17.15 3.46 -13.68
CA SER A 256 16.26 2.95 -14.72
C SER A 256 14.90 2.49 -14.17
N GLU A 257 14.89 1.99 -12.93
CA GLU A 257 13.69 1.57 -12.20
C GLU A 257 12.78 2.76 -11.89
N VAL A 258 13.36 3.89 -11.48
CA VAL A 258 12.62 5.15 -11.24
C VAL A 258 11.98 5.63 -12.54
N LYS A 259 12.75 5.63 -13.64
CA LYS A 259 12.27 6.02 -14.97
C LYS A 259 11.14 5.11 -15.45
N SER A 260 11.28 3.80 -15.25
CA SER A 260 10.25 2.81 -15.57
C SER A 260 8.98 3.03 -14.73
N ALA A 261 9.11 3.28 -13.42
CA ALA A 261 7.97 3.57 -12.55
C ALA A 261 7.22 4.85 -12.96
N VAL A 262 7.95 5.91 -13.33
CA VAL A 262 7.36 7.16 -13.84
C VAL A 262 6.58 6.93 -15.13
N LEU A 263 7.18 6.24 -16.10
CA LEU A 263 6.56 5.93 -17.40
C LEU A 263 5.28 5.09 -17.26
N ASN A 264 5.27 4.17 -16.29
CA ASN A 264 4.19 3.19 -16.12
C ASN A 264 3.24 3.53 -14.96
N SER A 265 3.35 4.70 -14.34
CA SER A 265 2.59 5.11 -13.15
C SER A 265 1.07 5.05 -13.28
N HIS A 266 0.52 5.05 -14.50
CA HIS A 266 -0.92 4.86 -14.77
C HIS A 266 -1.24 3.53 -15.47
N ARG A 267 -0.31 2.57 -15.44
CA ARG A 267 -0.43 1.22 -16.03
C ARG A 267 -0.42 0.16 -14.94
N THR A 268 -1.40 0.23 -14.05
CA THR A 268 -1.44 -0.50 -12.78
C THR A 268 -2.31 -1.74 -12.78
N PHE A 269 -3.04 -1.98 -13.88
CA PHE A 269 -3.81 -3.20 -14.08
C PHE A 269 -3.01 -4.23 -14.89
N ARG A 270 -2.95 -5.47 -14.42
CA ARG A 270 -2.42 -6.63 -15.15
C ARG A 270 -3.53 -7.65 -15.38
N GLY A 271 -3.67 -8.05 -16.63
CA GLY A 271 -4.65 -9.05 -17.03
C GLY A 271 -5.19 -8.76 -18.42
N GLU A 272 -5.98 -9.70 -18.93
CA GLU A 272 -6.74 -9.53 -20.15
C GLU A 272 -8.06 -8.80 -19.83
N GLY A 273 -8.53 -7.96 -20.77
CA GLY A 273 -9.83 -7.30 -20.67
C GLY A 273 -9.78 -5.79 -20.51
N LEU A 274 -10.96 -5.20 -20.31
CA LEU A 274 -11.15 -3.76 -20.17
C LEU A 274 -10.42 -3.24 -18.92
N ASN A 275 -9.63 -2.19 -19.08
CA ASN A 275 -8.89 -1.55 -18.00
C ASN A 275 -8.58 -0.09 -18.33
N ASN A 276 -8.08 0.64 -17.34
CA ASN A 276 -7.77 2.07 -17.43
C ASN A 276 -6.28 2.36 -17.68
N ASN A 277 -5.47 1.38 -18.09
CA ASN A 277 -4.05 1.62 -18.29
C ASN A 277 -3.81 2.67 -19.38
N TYR A 278 -3.05 3.72 -19.05
CA TYR A 278 -2.55 4.66 -20.03
C TYR A 278 -1.11 5.12 -19.71
N PRO A 279 -0.33 5.52 -20.72
CA PRO A 279 -0.58 5.27 -22.14
C PRO A 279 -0.58 3.76 -22.47
N THR A 280 -1.20 3.37 -23.58
CA THR A 280 -1.20 1.94 -23.99
C THR A 280 0.21 1.50 -24.40
N THR A 281 0.48 0.19 -24.34
CA THR A 281 1.78 -0.38 -24.74
C THR A 281 2.19 0.07 -26.15
N ASN A 282 1.25 0.08 -27.09
CA ASN A 282 1.50 0.50 -28.48
C ASN A 282 1.86 1.99 -28.57
N ILE A 283 1.20 2.85 -27.80
CA ILE A 283 1.51 4.28 -27.78
C ILE A 283 2.91 4.50 -27.21
N ILE A 284 3.26 3.81 -26.12
CA ILE A 284 4.61 3.89 -25.53
C ILE A 284 5.66 3.46 -26.56
N ILE A 285 5.54 2.27 -27.14
CA ILE A 285 6.51 1.74 -28.10
C ILE A 285 6.67 2.70 -29.29
N ARG A 286 5.55 3.17 -29.85
CA ARG A 286 5.57 4.11 -30.98
C ARG A 286 6.30 5.40 -30.60
N ARG A 287 5.90 6.05 -29.51
CA ARG A 287 6.51 7.33 -29.07
C ARG A 287 7.98 7.16 -28.73
N LEU A 288 8.34 6.14 -27.96
CA LEU A 288 9.73 5.88 -27.61
C LEU A 288 10.59 5.58 -28.85
N THR A 289 10.05 4.88 -29.85
CA THR A 289 10.75 4.63 -31.13
C THR A 289 10.93 5.91 -31.94
N GLU A 290 9.93 6.80 -31.99
CA GLU A 290 10.05 8.12 -32.62
C GLU A 290 11.20 8.93 -31.99
N TYR A 291 11.29 8.94 -30.66
CA TYR A 291 12.37 9.62 -29.92
C TYR A 291 13.73 8.95 -30.13
N LEU A 292 13.78 7.61 -30.14
CA LEU A 292 15.00 6.86 -30.42
C LEU A 292 15.57 7.23 -31.80
N GLN A 293 14.73 7.24 -32.83
CA GLN A 293 15.14 7.60 -34.19
C GLN A 293 15.56 9.06 -34.30
N LYS A 294 14.86 9.96 -33.61
CA LYS A 294 15.19 11.39 -33.59
C LYS A 294 16.58 11.67 -33.00
N TYR A 295 16.97 10.94 -31.96
CA TYR A 295 18.21 11.21 -31.21
C TYR A 295 19.34 10.22 -31.47
N LYS A 296 19.15 9.23 -32.36
CA LYS A 296 20.13 8.14 -32.59
C LYS A 296 21.58 8.60 -32.82
N ASP A 297 21.76 9.76 -33.45
CA ASP A 297 23.07 10.33 -33.81
C ASP A 297 23.56 11.40 -32.81
N ASP A 298 22.74 11.77 -31.81
CA ASP A 298 23.07 12.77 -30.79
C ASP A 298 23.85 12.14 -29.62
N LYS A 299 25.17 12.33 -29.63
CA LYS A 299 26.08 11.83 -28.58
C LYS A 299 25.73 12.34 -27.18
N THR A 300 25.09 13.51 -27.05
CA THR A 300 24.68 14.08 -25.76
C THR A 300 23.47 13.37 -25.14
N LYS A 301 22.79 12.53 -25.94
CA LYS A 301 21.59 11.76 -25.55
C LYS A 301 21.85 10.28 -25.39
N LYS A 302 23.11 9.85 -25.30
CA LYS A 302 23.47 8.43 -25.14
C LYS A 302 22.71 7.74 -23.99
N ILE A 303 22.62 8.38 -22.83
CA ILE A 303 21.91 7.84 -21.66
C ILE A 303 20.42 7.65 -21.95
N LEU A 304 19.78 8.65 -22.56
CA LEU A 304 18.39 8.58 -22.97
C LEU A 304 18.15 7.44 -23.97
N ILE A 305 19.02 7.30 -24.97
CA ILE A 305 18.92 6.27 -26.02
C ILE A 305 18.98 4.87 -25.41
N GLU A 306 19.96 4.62 -24.54
CA GLU A 306 20.12 3.33 -23.86
C GLU A 306 18.92 3.01 -22.96
N ASP A 307 18.39 4.01 -22.25
CA ASP A 307 17.21 3.83 -21.40
C ASP A 307 15.96 3.55 -22.23
N ILE A 308 15.73 4.30 -23.30
CA ILE A 308 14.60 4.09 -24.23
C ILE A 308 14.61 2.65 -24.77
N GLN A 309 15.76 2.15 -25.19
CA GLN A 309 15.90 0.77 -25.67
C GLN A 309 15.49 -0.25 -24.59
N LYS A 310 15.90 -0.04 -23.33
CA LYS A 310 15.48 -0.87 -22.19
C LYS A 310 13.98 -0.79 -21.95
N GLN A 311 13.38 0.40 -21.95
CA GLN A 311 11.94 0.56 -21.73
C GLN A 311 11.10 -0.06 -22.85
N ILE A 312 11.54 0.05 -24.12
CA ILE A 312 10.90 -0.62 -25.26
C ILE A 312 10.96 -2.15 -25.07
N HIS A 313 12.12 -2.69 -24.67
CA HIS A 313 12.26 -4.11 -24.39
C HIS A 313 11.33 -4.57 -23.26
N TYR A 314 11.23 -3.82 -22.17
CA TYR A 314 10.30 -4.12 -21.07
C TYR A 314 8.84 -4.06 -21.49
N ALA A 315 8.47 -3.09 -22.34
CA ALA A 315 7.12 -2.94 -22.85
C ALA A 315 6.72 -4.08 -23.78
N LEU A 316 7.63 -4.52 -24.66
CA LEU A 316 7.40 -5.63 -25.59
C LEU A 316 7.26 -6.97 -24.88
N ASN A 317 8.10 -7.22 -23.87
CA ASN A 317 8.14 -8.51 -23.15
C ASN A 317 7.23 -8.55 -21.93
N ASN A 318 6.57 -7.43 -21.59
CA ASN A 318 5.74 -7.28 -20.39
C ASN A 318 6.50 -7.61 -19.08
N THR A 319 7.79 -7.28 -19.03
CA THR A 319 8.72 -7.66 -17.93
C THR A 319 8.99 -6.54 -16.92
N TYR A 320 8.39 -5.35 -17.07
CA TYR A 320 8.47 -4.31 -16.03
C TYR A 320 7.81 -4.80 -14.73
N THR A 321 8.10 -4.20 -13.59
CA THR A 321 7.38 -4.46 -12.33
C THR A 321 6.22 -3.46 -12.20
N ASP A 322 5.03 -3.96 -11.89
CA ASP A 322 3.82 -3.13 -11.67
C ASP A 322 3.61 -2.74 -10.21
N GLU A 323 4.41 -3.29 -9.28
CA GLU A 323 4.27 -2.99 -7.86
C GLU A 323 4.47 -1.50 -7.56
N ASP A 324 5.60 -0.91 -7.96
CA ASP A 324 5.89 0.50 -7.71
C ASP A 324 4.91 1.43 -8.45
N PRO A 325 4.63 1.23 -9.77
CA PRO A 325 3.53 1.94 -10.42
C PRO A 325 2.18 1.84 -9.69
N GLY A 326 1.84 0.63 -9.22
CA GLY A 326 0.63 0.34 -8.45
C GLY A 326 0.54 1.17 -7.17
N ILE A 327 1.60 1.13 -6.36
CA ILE A 327 1.72 1.90 -5.11
C ILE A 327 1.62 3.41 -5.40
N ILE A 328 2.36 3.90 -6.41
CA ILE A 328 2.39 5.32 -6.76
C ILE A 328 1.01 5.81 -7.20
N SER A 329 0.33 5.03 -8.04
CA SER A 329 -0.98 5.38 -8.60
C SER A 329 -2.06 5.43 -7.53
N ILE A 330 -2.17 4.37 -6.69
CA ILE A 330 -3.20 4.33 -5.64
C ILE A 330 -2.94 5.39 -4.56
N SER A 331 -1.67 5.63 -4.22
CA SER A 331 -1.27 6.75 -3.35
C SER A 331 -1.61 8.11 -3.96
N GLY A 332 -1.45 8.24 -5.27
CA GLY A 332 -1.82 9.43 -6.02
C GLY A 332 -3.33 9.67 -6.08
N GLU A 333 -4.14 8.62 -6.24
CA GLU A 333 -5.60 8.74 -6.20
C GLU A 333 -6.07 9.15 -4.80
N PHE A 334 -5.50 8.58 -3.72
CA PHE A 334 -5.78 9.03 -2.36
C PHE A 334 -5.37 10.48 -2.13
N ALA A 335 -4.16 10.87 -2.58
CA ALA A 335 -3.68 12.24 -2.47
C ALA A 335 -4.59 13.22 -3.23
N SER A 336 -5.08 12.85 -4.42
CA SER A 336 -6.01 13.67 -5.20
C SER A 336 -7.38 13.78 -4.51
N LEU A 337 -7.94 12.68 -4.03
CA LEU A 337 -9.24 12.67 -3.35
C LEU A 337 -9.23 13.52 -2.07
N SER A 338 -8.15 13.44 -1.30
CA SER A 338 -7.95 14.13 -0.02
C SER A 338 -7.32 15.52 -0.13
N SER A 339 -7.18 16.09 -1.34
CA SER A 339 -6.71 17.46 -1.58
C SER A 339 -7.74 18.23 -2.38
N ASP A 340 -7.83 19.54 -2.16
CA ASP A 340 -8.72 20.40 -2.93
C ASP A 340 -8.27 20.41 -4.40
N GLN A 341 -9.25 20.33 -5.30
CA GLN A 341 -9.08 20.44 -6.75
C GLN A 341 -9.89 21.63 -7.24
N GLU A 342 -9.52 22.22 -8.37
CA GLU A 342 -10.25 23.37 -8.95
C GLU A 342 -11.75 23.07 -9.17
N TRP A 343 -12.10 21.80 -9.43
CA TRP A 343 -13.45 21.34 -9.70
C TRP A 343 -14.11 20.56 -8.56
N ARG A 344 -13.43 20.38 -7.41
CA ARG A 344 -13.93 19.54 -6.32
C ARG A 344 -13.19 19.80 -5.00
N ASN A 345 -13.95 19.99 -3.93
CA ASN A 345 -13.40 20.02 -2.56
C ASN A 345 -12.80 18.67 -2.16
N SER A 346 -11.80 18.71 -1.28
CA SER A 346 -11.23 17.51 -0.66
C SER A 346 -12.28 16.69 0.08
N TYR A 347 -12.18 15.36 -0.04
CA TYR A 347 -12.92 14.43 0.79
C TYR A 347 -12.14 14.13 2.07
N ASP A 348 -12.83 13.68 3.11
CA ASP A 348 -12.16 13.08 4.27
C ASP A 348 -11.47 11.76 3.89
N ALA A 349 -10.63 11.26 4.81
CA ALA A 349 -9.81 10.07 4.58
C ALA A 349 -10.65 8.79 4.37
N LEU A 350 -11.71 8.59 5.16
CA LEU A 350 -12.57 7.40 5.06
C LEU A 350 -13.30 7.40 3.73
N THR A 351 -13.93 8.52 3.35
CA THR A 351 -14.60 8.68 2.07
C THR A 351 -13.63 8.47 0.90
N SER A 352 -12.41 9.00 1.00
CA SER A 352 -11.36 8.79 -0.02
C SER A 352 -11.03 7.30 -0.18
N MET A 353 -10.87 6.55 0.92
CA MET A 353 -10.64 5.10 0.86
C MET A 353 -11.80 4.34 0.22
N LYS A 354 -13.05 4.65 0.60
CA LYS A 354 -14.26 4.03 0.03
C LYS A 354 -14.36 4.29 -1.49
N LEU A 355 -14.09 5.52 -1.93
CA LEU A 355 -14.09 5.88 -3.34
C LEU A 355 -12.97 5.17 -4.13
N ILE A 356 -11.79 4.96 -3.55
CA ILE A 356 -10.73 4.16 -4.18
C ILE A 356 -11.18 2.71 -4.36
N LEU A 357 -11.77 2.10 -3.33
CA LEU A 357 -12.31 0.75 -3.41
C LEU A 357 -13.32 0.65 -4.57
N ASN A 358 -14.30 1.55 -4.60
CA ASN A 358 -15.37 1.58 -5.59
C ASN A 358 -14.86 1.81 -7.04
N ASN A 359 -13.71 2.48 -7.21
CA ASN A 359 -13.08 2.72 -8.53
C ASN A 359 -11.97 1.72 -8.88
N SER A 360 -11.69 0.75 -8.02
CA SER A 360 -10.51 -0.12 -8.13
C SER A 360 -10.59 -1.14 -9.26
N PHE A 361 -11.80 -1.62 -9.59
CA PHE A 361 -12.03 -2.81 -10.43
C PHE A 361 -11.33 -2.78 -11.80
N PHE A 362 -11.31 -1.63 -12.46
CA PHE A 362 -10.66 -1.43 -13.78
C PHE A 362 -9.29 -0.75 -13.70
N SER A 363 -8.86 -0.35 -12.49
CA SER A 363 -7.72 0.55 -12.29
C SER A 363 -6.53 -0.18 -11.68
N TYR A 364 -6.74 -1.11 -10.76
CA TYR A 364 -5.67 -1.71 -9.98
C TYR A 364 -5.72 -3.24 -9.98
N ASN A 365 -4.54 -3.83 -9.77
CA ASN A 365 -4.44 -5.22 -9.39
C ASN A 365 -4.94 -5.44 -7.96
N GLU A 366 -5.58 -6.58 -7.73
CA GLU A 366 -6.13 -6.96 -6.42
C GLU A 366 -5.08 -6.89 -5.31
N LYS A 367 -3.85 -7.35 -5.58
CA LYS A 367 -2.73 -7.26 -4.63
C LYS A 367 -2.51 -5.82 -4.17
N ILE A 368 -2.49 -4.85 -5.09
CA ILE A 368 -2.22 -3.44 -4.75
C ILE A 368 -3.33 -2.86 -3.90
N VAL A 369 -4.59 -3.15 -4.24
CA VAL A 369 -5.75 -2.71 -3.43
C VAL A 369 -5.67 -3.30 -2.03
N ARG A 370 -5.48 -4.63 -1.93
CA ARG A 370 -5.37 -5.31 -0.65
C ARG A 370 -4.23 -4.74 0.19
N ASP A 371 -3.03 -4.68 -0.37
CA ASP A 371 -1.84 -4.20 0.34
C ASP A 371 -2.03 -2.73 0.78
N PHE A 372 -2.69 -1.89 -0.03
CA PHE A 372 -2.98 -0.51 0.35
C PHE A 372 -3.94 -0.44 1.54
N PHE A 373 -5.02 -1.22 1.52
CA PHE A 373 -5.96 -1.27 2.65
C PHE A 373 -5.32 -1.87 3.91
N ASP A 374 -4.53 -2.93 3.76
CA ASP A 374 -3.87 -3.59 4.89
C ASP A 374 -2.79 -2.72 5.51
N PHE A 375 -1.99 -2.01 4.72
CA PHE A 375 -0.88 -1.23 5.24
C PHE A 375 -1.25 0.21 5.59
N MET A 376 -2.27 0.78 4.94
CA MET A 376 -2.53 2.22 5.02
C MET A 376 -3.89 2.59 5.58
N ALA A 377 -4.94 1.77 5.47
CA ALA A 377 -6.32 2.19 5.79
C ALA A 377 -6.45 2.76 7.21
N LEU A 378 -6.10 1.99 8.24
CA LEU A 378 -6.19 2.43 9.65
C LEU A 378 -5.31 3.67 9.87
N SER A 379 -4.06 3.61 9.43
CA SER A 379 -3.08 4.67 9.63
C SER A 379 -3.44 6.01 8.94
N LEU A 380 -4.12 5.98 7.79
CA LEU A 380 -4.57 7.18 7.08
C LEU A 380 -5.91 7.70 7.59
N CYS A 381 -6.71 6.85 8.23
CA CYS A 381 -8.04 7.15 8.74
C CYS A 381 -8.07 7.29 10.27
N GLU A 382 -6.96 7.69 10.91
CA GLU A 382 -6.88 7.89 12.36
C GLU A 382 -7.36 6.67 13.17
N ASN A 383 -6.95 5.49 12.73
CA ASN A 383 -7.35 4.17 13.25
C ASN A 383 -8.84 3.84 13.11
N GLN A 384 -9.61 4.61 12.33
CA GLN A 384 -10.98 4.24 11.97
C GLN A 384 -10.97 3.20 10.84
N SER A 385 -11.77 2.15 10.98
CA SER A 385 -11.87 1.11 9.97
C SER A 385 -12.73 1.57 8.79
N VAL A 386 -12.27 1.29 7.56
CA VAL A 386 -12.97 1.70 6.33
C VAL A 386 -14.20 0.83 6.08
N LEU A 387 -14.08 -0.46 6.42
CA LEU A 387 -15.14 -1.45 6.36
C LEU A 387 -15.42 -1.95 7.78
N ASN A 388 -16.68 -2.22 8.09
CA ASN A 388 -17.13 -2.66 9.41
C ASN A 388 -18.16 -3.80 9.31
N PRO A 389 -18.27 -4.66 10.34
CA PRO A 389 -19.39 -5.58 10.46
C PRO A 389 -20.74 -4.86 10.32
N GLY A 390 -21.61 -5.40 9.48
CA GLY A 390 -22.90 -4.79 9.11
C GLY A 390 -22.87 -3.99 7.80
N ASP A 391 -21.70 -3.61 7.29
CA ASP A 391 -21.61 -2.89 6.01
C ASP A 391 -22.03 -3.78 4.83
N TYR A 392 -22.64 -3.14 3.83
CA TYR A 392 -22.98 -3.77 2.57
C TYR A 392 -21.86 -3.59 1.55
N VAL A 393 -21.43 -4.69 0.94
CA VAL A 393 -20.36 -4.69 -0.04
C VAL A 393 -20.76 -5.47 -1.29
N ILE A 394 -20.09 -5.19 -2.39
CA ILE A 394 -20.17 -5.99 -3.60
C ILE A 394 -18.83 -6.66 -3.83
N VAL A 395 -18.91 -7.98 -3.95
CA VAL A 395 -17.78 -8.83 -4.31
C VAL A 395 -17.91 -9.29 -5.74
N VAL A 396 -16.76 -9.53 -6.37
CA VAL A 396 -16.70 -10.15 -7.68
C VAL A 396 -16.06 -11.52 -7.61
N SER A 397 -16.60 -12.45 -8.38
CA SER A 397 -16.00 -13.75 -8.67
C SER A 397 -16.01 -14.00 -10.17
N THR A 398 -15.01 -14.75 -10.64
CA THR A 398 -14.91 -15.17 -12.03
C THR A 398 -15.15 -16.67 -12.10
N ASP A 399 -16.09 -17.11 -12.93
CA ASP A 399 -16.35 -18.53 -13.12
C ASP A 399 -15.37 -19.19 -14.12
N SER A 400 -15.52 -20.50 -14.31
CA SER A 400 -14.69 -21.28 -15.25
C SER A 400 -14.84 -20.85 -16.71
N GLN A 401 -15.91 -20.12 -17.05
CA GLN A 401 -16.16 -19.57 -18.39
C GLN A 401 -15.65 -18.12 -18.52
N ARG A 402 -14.88 -17.62 -17.54
CA ARG A 402 -14.39 -16.23 -17.45
C ARG A 402 -15.51 -15.19 -17.35
N LYS A 403 -16.72 -15.59 -16.95
CA LYS A 403 -17.81 -14.65 -16.71
C LYS A 403 -17.68 -14.09 -15.29
N ILE A 404 -17.80 -12.77 -15.20
CA ILE A 404 -17.73 -12.05 -13.92
C ILE A 404 -19.13 -11.99 -13.32
N HIS A 405 -19.22 -12.37 -12.04
CA HIS A 405 -20.44 -12.29 -11.23
C HIS A 405 -20.26 -11.22 -10.17
N PHE A 406 -21.30 -10.42 -9.95
CA PHE A 406 -21.33 -9.38 -8.93
C PHE A 406 -22.34 -9.79 -7.86
N GLU A 407 -21.84 -9.99 -6.65
CA GLU A 407 -22.59 -10.54 -5.54
C GLU A 407 -22.65 -9.50 -4.42
N THR A 408 -23.86 -9.19 -3.97
CA THR A 408 -24.09 -8.28 -2.84
C THR A 408 -24.01 -9.09 -1.55
N CYS A 409 -23.20 -8.63 -0.61
CA CYS A 409 -22.93 -9.29 0.66
C CYS A 409 -23.08 -8.30 1.83
N VAL A 410 -23.34 -8.82 3.02
CA VAL A 410 -23.13 -8.10 4.29
C VAL A 410 -21.85 -8.61 4.95
N ILE A 411 -21.08 -7.71 5.54
CA ILE A 411 -19.92 -8.08 6.35
C ILE A 411 -20.39 -8.64 7.68
N LYS A 412 -19.98 -9.87 7.99
CA LYS A 412 -20.27 -10.52 9.28
C LYS A 412 -19.18 -10.24 10.30
N GLU A 413 -17.93 -10.42 9.90
CA GLU A 413 -16.76 -10.24 10.74
C GLU A 413 -15.60 -9.71 9.91
N ILE A 414 -14.73 -8.93 10.55
CA ILE A 414 -13.48 -8.43 9.99
C ILE A 414 -12.34 -8.95 10.85
N PHE A 415 -11.31 -9.45 10.19
CA PHE A 415 -10.09 -9.93 10.84
C PHE A 415 -8.93 -8.98 10.51
N ARG A 416 -7.70 -9.52 10.44
CA ARG A 416 -6.48 -8.77 10.13
C ARG A 416 -6.57 -7.94 8.83
N HIS A 417 -7.21 -8.49 7.79
CA HIS A 417 -7.24 -7.94 6.44
C HIS A 417 -8.62 -7.34 6.13
N GLN A 418 -8.74 -6.02 6.07
CA GLN A 418 -10.05 -5.34 5.93
C GLN A 418 -10.79 -5.75 4.66
N THR A 419 -10.07 -5.98 3.55
CA THR A 419 -10.68 -6.37 2.27
C THR A 419 -10.90 -7.88 2.12
N ARG A 420 -10.60 -8.69 3.16
CA ARG A 420 -10.84 -10.13 3.19
C ARG A 420 -11.71 -10.54 4.41
N PRO A 421 -12.93 -9.98 4.54
CA PRO A 421 -13.82 -10.26 5.65
C PRO A 421 -14.55 -11.61 5.52
N LEU A 422 -15.22 -12.01 6.60
CA LEU A 422 -16.29 -13.01 6.55
C LEU A 422 -17.58 -12.33 6.05
N LEU A 423 -18.21 -12.91 5.04
CA LEU A 423 -19.35 -12.34 4.34
C LEU A 423 -20.56 -13.28 4.37
N GLU A 424 -21.75 -12.71 4.40
CA GLU A 424 -23.01 -13.43 4.11
C GLU A 424 -23.62 -12.86 2.83
N ARG A 425 -23.87 -13.73 1.85
CA ARG A 425 -24.46 -13.35 0.56
C ARG A 425 -25.92 -12.95 0.71
N ILE A 426 -26.26 -11.79 0.19
CA ILE A 426 -27.63 -11.26 0.15
C ILE A 426 -28.26 -11.50 -1.22
N GLY A 427 -27.49 -11.38 -2.30
CA GLY A 427 -28.02 -11.51 -3.66
C GLY A 427 -27.00 -11.23 -4.76
N THR A 428 -27.49 -11.05 -5.98
CA THR A 428 -26.70 -10.59 -7.13
C THR A 428 -27.25 -9.29 -7.68
N ILE A 429 -26.38 -8.51 -8.31
CA ILE A 429 -26.74 -7.21 -8.88
C ILE A 429 -25.92 -6.95 -10.15
N ARG A 430 -26.40 -6.11 -11.07
CA ARG A 430 -25.67 -5.75 -12.29
C ARG A 430 -25.00 -4.38 -12.13
N PRO A 431 -23.72 -4.24 -12.52
CA PRO A 431 -23.04 -2.96 -12.51
C PRO A 431 -23.55 -2.07 -13.66
N VAL A 432 -23.54 -0.76 -13.43
CA VAL A 432 -23.69 0.25 -14.48
C VAL A 432 -22.29 0.73 -14.86
N ILE A 433 -21.79 0.25 -15.99
CA ILE A 433 -20.45 0.60 -16.47
C ILE A 433 -20.56 1.78 -17.43
N ILE A 434 -19.75 2.82 -17.19
CA ILE A 434 -19.64 3.98 -18.09
C ILE A 434 -18.20 4.18 -18.53
N ASN A 435 -18.03 4.80 -19.70
CA ASN A 435 -16.74 5.22 -20.23
C ASN A 435 -16.81 6.68 -20.67
N LYS A 436 -16.34 7.59 -19.81
CA LYS A 436 -16.16 9.02 -20.12
C LYS A 436 -14.69 9.37 -19.98
N GLY A 437 -13.86 8.78 -20.84
CA GLY A 437 -12.39 8.88 -20.78
C GLY A 437 -11.75 7.81 -19.88
N LYS A 438 -12.31 7.57 -18.69
CA LYS A 438 -11.97 6.45 -17.79
C LYS A 438 -13.18 5.50 -17.69
N ILE A 439 -12.93 4.19 -17.75
CA ILE A 439 -13.94 3.16 -17.52
C ILE A 439 -14.14 3.03 -16.01
N LYS A 440 -15.40 3.14 -15.56
CA LYS A 440 -15.73 2.95 -14.14
C LYS A 440 -17.10 2.30 -13.96
N ILE A 441 -17.27 1.69 -12.80
CA ILE A 441 -18.59 1.33 -12.28
C ILE A 441 -19.16 2.61 -11.69
N GLN A 442 -20.20 3.17 -12.33
CA GLN A 442 -20.85 4.38 -11.82
C GLN A 442 -21.67 4.08 -10.56
N GLY A 443 -22.18 2.85 -10.48
CA GLY A 443 -23.02 2.33 -9.43
C GLY A 443 -23.62 1.01 -9.90
N TYR A 444 -24.70 0.58 -9.28
CA TYR A 444 -25.37 -0.67 -9.59
C TYR A 444 -26.86 -0.46 -9.81
N ASP A 445 -27.44 -1.19 -10.77
CA ASP A 445 -28.86 -1.08 -11.11
C ASP A 445 -29.72 -1.72 -10.01
N PRO A 446 -30.48 -0.94 -9.20
CA PRO A 446 -31.28 -1.48 -8.11
C PRO A 446 -32.42 -2.40 -8.60
N HIS A 447 -32.88 -2.24 -9.84
CA HIS A 447 -33.91 -3.09 -10.44
C HIS A 447 -33.38 -4.45 -10.87
N SER A 448 -32.07 -4.57 -11.06
CA SER A 448 -31.41 -5.83 -11.41
C SER A 448 -31.15 -6.74 -10.20
N PHE A 449 -31.36 -6.23 -8.98
CA PHE A 449 -31.07 -6.95 -7.74
C PHE A 449 -31.93 -8.23 -7.61
N ARG A 450 -31.28 -9.36 -7.37
CA ARG A 450 -31.92 -10.66 -7.15
C ARG A 450 -31.46 -11.22 -5.81
N GLN A 451 -32.38 -11.27 -4.85
CA GLN A 451 -32.13 -11.82 -3.52
C GLN A 451 -31.80 -13.32 -3.59
N ASP A 452 -30.80 -13.75 -2.81
CA ASP A 452 -30.52 -15.16 -2.57
C ASP A 452 -30.99 -15.55 -1.16
N LYS A 453 -31.99 -16.43 -1.09
CA LYS A 453 -32.54 -16.92 0.19
C LYS A 453 -31.62 -17.89 0.92
N ARG A 454 -30.60 -18.45 0.26
CA ARG A 454 -29.70 -19.46 0.83
C ARG A 454 -28.69 -18.86 1.82
N LYS A 455 -28.47 -17.55 1.79
CA LYS A 455 -27.55 -16.81 2.68
C LYS A 455 -26.19 -17.51 2.83
N ALA A 456 -25.58 -17.83 1.69
CA ALA A 456 -24.28 -18.50 1.67
C ALA A 456 -23.22 -17.64 2.39
N VAL A 457 -22.38 -18.27 3.20
CA VAL A 457 -21.28 -17.61 3.89
C VAL A 457 -19.99 -17.78 3.10
N PHE A 458 -19.26 -16.69 2.90
CA PHE A 458 -17.95 -16.68 2.24
C PHE A 458 -16.90 -16.18 3.22
N ASP A 459 -15.86 -16.96 3.43
CA ASP A 459 -14.72 -16.55 4.24
C ASP A 459 -13.58 -16.13 3.31
N LEU A 460 -13.48 -14.83 3.04
CA LEU A 460 -12.41 -14.32 2.19
C LEU A 460 -11.06 -14.39 2.90
N ASN A 461 -10.99 -14.54 4.23
CA ASN A 461 -9.71 -14.73 4.91
C ASN A 461 -9.03 -16.06 4.48
N ASN A 462 -9.82 -17.03 4.02
CA ASN A 462 -9.29 -18.20 3.33
C ASN A 462 -8.69 -17.78 1.98
N SER A 463 -7.40 -18.06 1.79
CA SER A 463 -6.64 -17.72 0.58
C SER A 463 -7.17 -18.39 -0.69
N MET A 464 -7.97 -19.46 -0.56
CA MET A 464 -8.57 -20.18 -1.67
C MET A 464 -9.87 -19.58 -2.19
N ASP A 465 -10.52 -18.66 -1.44
CA ASP A 465 -11.70 -17.96 -1.96
C ASP A 465 -11.26 -16.92 -3.01
N PRO A 466 -11.72 -17.04 -4.27
CA PRO A 466 -11.32 -16.15 -5.36
C PRO A 466 -12.09 -14.82 -5.35
N ARG A 467 -13.04 -14.64 -4.42
CA ARG A 467 -13.80 -13.40 -4.31
C ARG A 467 -12.94 -12.27 -3.79
N ARG A 468 -13.20 -11.08 -4.33
CA ARG A 468 -12.61 -9.83 -3.86
C ARG A 468 -13.69 -8.78 -3.66
N VAL A 469 -13.59 -8.04 -2.56
CA VAL A 469 -14.41 -6.84 -2.32
C VAL A 469 -13.95 -5.75 -3.29
N ILE A 470 -14.89 -5.17 -4.04
CA ILE A 470 -14.59 -4.12 -5.03
C ILE A 470 -15.45 -2.89 -4.86
N TYR A 471 -16.42 -2.93 -3.95
CA TYR A 471 -17.35 -1.86 -3.76
C TYR A 471 -17.95 -1.92 -2.36
N VAL A 472 -18.09 -0.77 -1.71
CA VAL A 472 -18.89 -0.58 -0.51
C VAL A 472 -20.12 0.26 -0.85
N ILE A 473 -21.28 -0.26 -0.46
CA ILE A 473 -22.57 0.44 -0.61
C ILE A 473 -22.72 1.28 0.66
N ASP A 474 -22.33 2.54 0.54
CA ASP A 474 -22.31 3.48 1.65
C ASP A 474 -23.61 4.30 1.68
N PRO A 475 -24.27 4.48 2.84
CA PRO A 475 -25.54 5.20 2.94
C PRO A 475 -25.42 6.70 2.62
N GLU A 476 -24.25 7.32 2.78
CA GLU A 476 -24.02 8.73 2.46
C GLU A 476 -23.67 8.91 0.98
N LEU A 477 -22.92 7.97 0.39
CA LEU A 477 -22.51 8.04 -1.01
C LEU A 477 -23.61 7.55 -1.97
N GLU A 478 -24.38 6.53 -1.60
CA GLU A 478 -25.41 5.90 -2.43
C GLU A 478 -26.65 5.47 -1.61
N PRO A 479 -27.40 6.43 -1.01
CA PRO A 479 -28.52 6.13 -0.11
C PRO A 479 -29.59 5.23 -0.75
N SER A 480 -29.95 5.48 -2.01
CA SER A 480 -30.98 4.71 -2.71
C SER A 480 -30.63 3.23 -2.90
N LEU A 481 -29.36 2.92 -3.17
CA LEU A 481 -28.91 1.54 -3.31
C LEU A 481 -28.81 0.87 -1.94
N TYR A 482 -28.30 1.60 -0.93
CA TYR A 482 -28.22 1.13 0.44
C TYR A 482 -29.60 0.71 0.98
N GLU A 483 -30.60 1.59 0.90
CA GLU A 483 -31.96 1.31 1.38
C GLU A 483 -32.56 0.07 0.70
N LYS A 484 -32.34 -0.09 -0.60
CA LYS A 484 -32.87 -1.25 -1.35
C LYS A 484 -32.25 -2.56 -0.88
N VAL A 485 -30.94 -2.57 -0.65
CA VAL A 485 -30.21 -3.76 -0.16
C VAL A 485 -30.60 -4.04 1.29
N ASP A 486 -30.68 -3.01 2.14
CA ASP A 486 -31.05 -3.13 3.56
C ASP A 486 -32.46 -3.71 3.73
N GLN A 487 -33.46 -3.18 3.02
CA GLN A 487 -34.83 -3.71 2.99
C GLN A 487 -34.85 -5.19 2.59
N SER A 488 -34.08 -5.54 1.56
CA SER A 488 -33.98 -6.92 1.07
C SER A 488 -33.29 -7.86 2.06
N PHE A 489 -32.34 -7.35 2.84
CA PHE A 489 -31.61 -8.13 3.83
C PHE A 489 -32.39 -8.34 5.13
N ARG A 490 -32.96 -7.26 5.69
CA ARG A 490 -33.70 -7.27 6.96
C ARG A 490 -35.14 -7.76 6.82
N GLY A 491 -35.65 -7.89 5.59
CA GLY A 491 -37.00 -8.39 5.33
C GLY A 491 -38.12 -7.48 5.84
N THR A 492 -37.86 -6.19 6.00
CA THR A 492 -38.82 -5.21 6.55
C THR A 492 -39.23 -4.18 5.50
N VAL A 493 -40.55 -3.95 5.40
CA VAL A 493 -41.19 -2.85 4.66
C VAL A 493 -40.65 -1.52 5.20
N PRO A 494 -40.44 -0.46 4.38
CA PRO A 494 -39.87 0.80 4.83
C PRO A 494 -40.59 1.35 6.06
N ARG A 495 -39.81 1.85 7.03
CA ARG A 495 -40.32 2.74 8.09
C ARG A 495 -40.74 4.05 7.44
N SER A 496 -41.93 4.10 6.88
CA SER A 496 -42.69 5.33 6.71
C SER A 496 -43.78 5.39 7.79
N ALA A 497 -43.82 6.53 8.47
CA ALA A 497 -44.81 6.98 9.47
C ALA A 497 -44.70 6.43 10.90
N ALA A 498 -43.93 7.14 11.74
CA ALA A 498 -44.40 7.71 13.01
C ALA A 498 -43.50 8.90 13.39
#